data_AF-A0ABC9XWI0-F1
#
_entry.id   AF-A0ABC9XWI0-F1
#
_cell.length_a   1.000
_cell.length_b   1.000
_cell.length_c   1.000
_cell.angle_alpha   90.00
_cell.angle_beta   90.00
_cell.angle_gamma   90.00
#
_symmetry.space_group_name_H-M   'P 1'
#
loop_
_entity.id
_entity.type
_entity.pdbx_description
1 polymer ?
#
loop_
_entity_poly.entity_id
_entity_poly.type
_entity_poly.pdbx_seq_one_letter_code
_entity_poly.pdbx_strand_id
1 'polypeptide(L)'
;MGEERQQWLQAAVAEALGGAGGAQEELRRCLGVLAGPCPGEEAAERGRGETGPHERALEALAELCESLDNATDFCALGGLEVVVGLLGHPWAPLRAGAARVVGACAQNLPGAQGRALTLGALPVLLGGLRGDPDPRVPPCALFAISCLVRAQPEGLEQFERLGGLEALGGALQSPRPPLRARAAFLLHCLLREHPRLREPLCRLGTVAQLGAVLRTEHDGAHEHALGALCSLASDFPEGVRECRAPALGLEELLRERRGLLRGREEFQEELEFCERLLQLCFETPPEESTMDR
;
A
#
# COMPACT_ATOMS: atom_id res chain seq x y z
N MET A 1 -37.99 25.07 -16.40
CA MET A 1 -37.28 24.21 -15.43
C MET A 1 -36.82 22.87 -16.02
N GLY A 2 -37.40 22.34 -17.10
CA GLY A 2 -36.98 21.06 -17.70
C GLY A 2 -35.90 21.16 -18.79
N GLU A 3 -35.98 22.16 -19.67
CA GLU A 3 -35.13 22.26 -20.88
C GLU A 3 -33.69 22.67 -20.56
N GLU A 4 -33.47 23.67 -19.70
CA GLU A 4 -32.12 24.08 -19.28
C GLU A 4 -31.38 22.96 -18.54
N ARG A 5 -32.10 22.17 -17.74
CA ARG A 5 -31.54 21.00 -17.04
C ARG A 5 -31.20 19.87 -18.02
N GLN A 6 -32.03 19.65 -19.04
CA GLN A 6 -31.75 18.66 -20.10
C GLN A 6 -30.55 19.08 -20.96
N GLN A 7 -30.44 20.36 -21.30
CA GLN A 7 -29.30 20.88 -22.06
C GLN A 7 -27.99 20.79 -21.26
N TRP A 8 -28.04 21.11 -19.96
CA TRP A 8 -26.89 20.93 -19.06
C TRP A 8 -26.48 19.46 -18.96
N LEU A 9 -27.43 18.53 -18.82
CA LEU A 9 -27.15 17.10 -18.78
C LEU A 9 -26.57 16.58 -20.11
N GLN A 10 -27.09 17.03 -21.25
CA GLN A 10 -26.58 16.64 -22.56
C GLN A 10 -25.18 17.18 -22.81
N ALA A 11 -24.89 18.42 -22.39
CA ALA A 11 -23.55 19.00 -22.48
C ALA A 11 -22.55 18.25 -21.58
N ALA A 12 -22.92 17.95 -20.33
CA ALA A 12 -22.09 17.18 -19.41
C ALA A 12 -21.82 15.75 -19.92
N VAL A 13 -22.83 15.10 -20.52
CA VAL A 13 -22.68 13.77 -21.13
C VAL A 13 -21.80 13.83 -22.39
N ALA A 14 -21.95 14.86 -23.24
CA ALA A 14 -21.11 15.03 -24.42
C ALA A 14 -19.65 15.36 -24.05
N GLU A 15 -19.43 16.13 -22.99
CA GLU A 15 -18.10 16.41 -22.43
C GLU A 15 -17.47 15.15 -21.83
N ALA A 16 -18.23 14.37 -21.07
CA ALA A 16 -17.78 13.08 -20.51
C ALA A 16 -17.46 12.04 -21.61
N LEU A 17 -18.29 11.95 -22.65
CA LEU A 17 -18.07 11.05 -23.79
C LEU A 17 -16.96 11.56 -24.72
N GLY A 18 -16.79 12.87 -24.85
CA GLY A 18 -15.70 13.50 -25.61
C GLY A 18 -14.33 13.32 -24.95
N GLY A 19 -14.28 13.31 -23.61
CA GLY A 19 -13.08 13.01 -22.83
C GLY A 19 -12.62 11.56 -22.97
N ALA A 20 -13.55 10.61 -23.08
CA ALA A 20 -13.24 9.18 -23.24
C ALA A 20 -12.45 8.87 -24.53
N GLY A 21 -12.79 9.54 -25.64
CA GLY A 21 -12.05 9.38 -26.90
C GLY A 21 -10.59 9.85 -26.80
N GLY A 22 -10.35 10.98 -26.13
CA GLY A 22 -9.01 11.53 -25.91
C GLY A 22 -8.17 10.66 -24.97
N ALA A 23 -8.76 10.16 -23.89
CA ALA A 23 -8.08 9.28 -22.94
C ALA A 23 -7.62 7.99 -23.60
N GLN A 24 -8.47 7.36 -24.42
CA GLN A 24 -8.11 6.11 -25.10
C GLN A 24 -7.02 6.31 -26.17
N GLU A 25 -7.01 7.44 -26.87
CA GLU A 25 -5.93 7.80 -27.80
C GLU A 25 -4.62 8.03 -27.05
N GLU A 26 -4.67 8.71 -25.91
CA GLU A 26 -3.51 8.94 -25.04
C GLU A 26 -2.93 7.64 -24.48
N LEU A 27 -3.78 6.70 -24.03
CA LEU A 27 -3.35 5.36 -23.61
C LEU A 27 -2.57 4.65 -24.73
N ARG A 28 -3.10 4.66 -25.96
CA ARG A 28 -2.43 4.07 -27.13
C ARG A 28 -1.12 4.77 -27.45
N ARG A 29 -1.07 6.10 -27.36
CA ARG A 29 0.15 6.89 -27.59
C ARG A 29 1.23 6.50 -26.58
N CYS A 30 0.89 6.47 -25.29
CA CYS A 30 1.84 6.10 -24.24
C CYS A 30 2.34 4.66 -24.40
N LEU A 31 1.44 3.71 -24.69
CA LEU A 31 1.84 2.32 -24.95
C LEU A 31 2.74 2.21 -26.19
N GLY A 32 2.48 3.01 -27.24
CA GLY A 32 3.36 3.09 -28.41
C GLY A 32 4.77 3.60 -28.07
N VAL A 33 4.89 4.55 -27.14
CA VAL A 33 6.19 5.00 -26.63
C VAL A 33 6.90 3.88 -25.87
N LEU A 34 6.18 3.16 -25.00
CA LEU A 34 6.76 2.06 -24.20
C LEU A 34 7.14 0.83 -25.04
N ALA A 35 6.51 0.63 -26.20
CA ALA A 35 6.90 -0.40 -27.16
C ALA A 35 8.15 -0.03 -27.97
N GLY A 36 8.58 1.23 -27.92
CA GLY A 36 9.80 1.71 -28.58
C GLY A 36 11.09 1.23 -27.89
N PRO A 37 12.24 1.45 -28.53
CA PRO A 37 13.53 1.10 -27.93
C PRO A 37 13.80 1.95 -26.68
N CYS A 38 14.11 1.27 -25.57
CA CYS A 38 14.52 1.87 -24.32
C CYS A 38 16.01 1.56 -24.03
N PRO A 39 16.79 2.47 -23.43
CA PRO A 39 18.18 2.19 -23.06
C PRO A 39 18.30 0.96 -22.13
N GLY A 40 19.10 -0.03 -22.55
CA GLY A 40 19.30 -1.27 -21.79
C GLY A 40 20.30 -1.14 -20.63
N GLU A 41 20.79 -2.28 -20.15
CA GLU A 41 21.66 -2.40 -18.98
C GLU A 41 23.02 -1.72 -19.18
N GLU A 42 23.70 -1.95 -20.31
CA GLU A 42 24.98 -1.29 -20.62
C GLU A 42 24.90 0.24 -20.60
N ALA A 43 23.74 0.76 -21.01
CA ALA A 43 23.44 2.18 -21.05
C ALA A 43 23.27 2.72 -19.62
N ALA A 44 22.56 1.97 -18.77
CA ALA A 44 22.38 2.27 -17.35
C ALA A 44 23.71 2.31 -16.59
N GLU A 45 24.57 1.29 -16.77
CA GLU A 45 25.88 1.19 -16.12
C GLU A 45 26.80 2.36 -16.47
N ARG A 46 26.76 2.80 -17.73
CA ARG A 46 27.57 3.92 -18.23
C ARG A 46 26.97 5.29 -17.90
N GLY A 47 25.77 5.33 -17.30
CA GLY A 47 25.01 6.58 -17.06
C GLY A 47 24.66 7.32 -18.36
N ARG A 48 24.50 6.59 -19.47
CA ARG A 48 24.24 7.15 -20.81
C ARG A 48 22.94 6.56 -21.33
N GLY A 49 21.92 7.38 -21.55
CA GLY A 49 20.64 6.94 -22.09
C GLY A 49 19.54 7.94 -21.77
N GLU A 50 18.59 8.12 -22.69
CA GLU A 50 17.45 9.00 -22.47
C GLU A 50 16.21 8.16 -22.17
N THR A 51 15.85 8.06 -20.90
CA THR A 51 14.63 7.38 -20.43
C THR A 51 13.43 8.34 -20.32
N GLY A 52 13.64 9.65 -20.48
CA GLY A 52 12.64 10.70 -20.29
C GLY A 52 11.31 10.48 -21.03
N PRO A 53 11.29 10.06 -22.31
CA PRO A 53 10.04 9.73 -23.00
C PRO A 53 9.25 8.59 -22.35
N HIS A 54 9.93 7.53 -21.91
CA HIS A 54 9.31 6.39 -21.23
C HIS A 54 8.82 6.76 -19.83
N GLU A 55 9.60 7.55 -19.10
CA GLU A 55 9.20 8.07 -17.79
C GLU A 55 7.93 8.91 -17.86
N ARG A 56 7.84 9.84 -18.82
CA ARG A 56 6.64 10.66 -19.04
C ARG A 56 5.43 9.82 -19.46
N ALA A 57 5.65 8.79 -20.29
CA ALA A 57 4.58 7.88 -20.68
C ALA A 57 4.06 7.07 -19.49
N LEU A 58 4.95 6.58 -18.60
CA LEU A 58 4.55 5.87 -17.38
C LEU A 58 3.81 6.79 -16.40
N GLU A 59 4.22 8.05 -16.28
CA GLU A 59 3.53 9.04 -15.46
C GLU A 59 2.12 9.31 -15.97
N ALA A 60 1.96 9.61 -17.26
CA ALA A 60 0.66 9.82 -17.88
C ALA A 60 -0.25 8.58 -17.77
N LEU A 61 0.30 7.38 -17.97
CA LEU A 61 -0.46 6.13 -17.79
C LEU A 61 -0.93 5.94 -16.35
N ALA A 62 -0.11 6.29 -15.36
CA ALA A 62 -0.48 6.16 -13.96
C ALA A 62 -1.65 7.11 -13.62
N GLU A 63 -1.62 8.35 -14.10
CA GLU A 63 -2.71 9.32 -13.93
C GLU A 63 -3.99 8.88 -14.65
N LEU A 64 -3.89 8.42 -15.90
CA LEU A 64 -5.05 7.95 -16.65
C LEU A 64 -5.72 6.75 -15.98
N CYS A 65 -4.92 5.81 -15.47
CA CYS A 65 -5.41 4.59 -14.82
C CYS A 65 -5.98 4.83 -13.41
N GLU A 66 -5.99 6.06 -12.88
CA GLU A 66 -6.77 6.38 -11.68
C GLU A 66 -8.29 6.28 -11.93
N SER A 67 -8.72 6.40 -13.20
CA SER A 67 -10.09 6.09 -13.64
C SER A 67 -10.25 4.60 -13.93
N LEU A 68 -11.29 3.97 -13.38
CA LEU A 68 -11.61 2.56 -13.60
C LEU A 68 -11.90 2.24 -15.08
N ASP A 69 -12.52 3.17 -15.82
CA ASP A 69 -12.81 3.00 -17.24
C ASP A 69 -11.50 2.97 -18.05
N ASN A 70 -10.61 3.92 -17.80
CA ASN A 70 -9.30 3.98 -18.45
C ASN A 70 -8.41 2.80 -18.06
N ALA A 71 -8.44 2.36 -16.80
CA ALA A 71 -7.70 1.19 -16.34
C ALA A 71 -8.20 -0.08 -17.04
N THR A 72 -9.51 -0.19 -17.26
CA THR A 72 -10.13 -1.28 -18.02
C THR A 72 -9.69 -1.26 -19.48
N ASP A 73 -9.75 -0.09 -20.13
CA ASP A 73 -9.28 0.07 -21.51
C ASP A 73 -7.77 -0.21 -21.64
N PHE A 74 -6.97 0.27 -20.70
CA PHE A 74 -5.53 -0.02 -20.63
C PHE A 74 -5.25 -1.52 -20.54
N CYS A 75 -6.02 -2.25 -19.72
CA CYS A 75 -5.93 -3.72 -19.66
C CYS A 75 -6.32 -4.36 -21.00
N ALA A 76 -7.40 -3.91 -21.63
CA ALA A 76 -7.86 -4.42 -22.91
C ALA A 76 -6.85 -4.19 -24.05
N LEU A 77 -6.04 -3.13 -23.95
CA LEU A 77 -4.95 -2.83 -24.87
C LEU A 77 -3.67 -3.63 -24.61
N GLY A 78 -3.64 -4.54 -23.63
CA GLY A 78 -2.45 -5.31 -23.24
C GLY A 78 -1.41 -4.48 -22.48
N GLY A 79 -1.85 -3.40 -21.84
CA GLY A 79 -0.95 -2.47 -21.16
C GLY A 79 -0.25 -3.09 -19.95
N LEU A 80 -0.93 -4.00 -19.22
CA LEU A 80 -0.36 -4.68 -18.05
C LEU A 80 0.86 -5.53 -18.42
N GLU A 81 0.82 -6.24 -19.54
CA GLU A 81 1.92 -7.05 -20.04
C GLU A 81 3.17 -6.20 -20.30
N VAL A 82 2.98 -5.02 -20.90
CA VAL A 82 4.05 -4.08 -21.20
C VAL A 82 4.66 -3.56 -19.88
N VAL A 83 3.85 -3.06 -18.96
CA VAL A 83 4.38 -2.42 -17.74
C VAL A 83 4.94 -3.43 -16.74
N VAL A 84 4.39 -4.64 -16.65
CA VAL A 84 4.97 -5.70 -15.80
C VAL A 84 6.37 -6.08 -16.28
N GLY A 85 6.60 -6.08 -17.60
CA GLY A 85 7.94 -6.28 -18.18
C GLY A 85 8.97 -5.22 -17.77
N LEU A 86 8.51 -4.01 -17.39
CA LEU A 86 9.38 -2.90 -16.98
C LEU A 86 9.71 -2.89 -15.48
N LEU A 87 9.05 -3.72 -14.66
CA LEU A 87 9.32 -3.79 -13.21
C LEU A 87 10.75 -4.23 -12.88
N GLY A 88 11.37 -5.00 -13.76
CA GLY A 88 12.77 -5.46 -13.66
C GLY A 88 13.77 -4.64 -14.48
N HIS A 89 13.38 -3.47 -15.00
CA HIS A 89 14.23 -2.71 -15.90
C HIS A 89 15.51 -2.18 -15.21
N PRO A 90 16.67 -2.10 -15.89
CA PRO A 90 17.91 -1.59 -15.30
C PRO A 90 17.79 -0.16 -14.73
N TRP A 91 16.92 0.66 -15.33
CA TRP A 91 16.70 2.04 -14.94
C TRP A 91 15.64 2.18 -13.85
N ALA A 92 16.07 2.67 -12.68
CA ALA A 92 15.19 2.85 -11.52
C ALA A 92 13.94 3.71 -11.77
N PRO A 93 13.98 4.82 -12.55
CA PRO A 93 12.78 5.58 -12.89
C PRO A 93 11.71 4.73 -13.59
N LEU A 94 12.12 3.79 -14.45
CA LEU A 94 11.17 2.93 -15.16
C LEU A 94 10.60 1.85 -14.24
N ARG A 95 11.41 1.28 -13.33
CA ARG A 95 10.89 0.35 -12.31
C ARG A 95 9.85 1.04 -11.42
N ALA A 96 10.16 2.24 -10.94
CA ALA A 96 9.26 3.03 -10.10
C ALA A 96 7.97 3.42 -10.85
N GLY A 97 8.10 3.92 -12.08
CA GLY A 97 6.96 4.28 -12.93
C GLY A 97 6.07 3.09 -13.26
N ALA A 98 6.66 1.95 -13.64
CA ALA A 98 5.94 0.71 -13.91
C ALA A 98 5.15 0.23 -12.67
N ALA A 99 5.77 0.24 -11.50
CA ALA A 99 5.09 -0.10 -10.25
C ALA A 99 3.91 0.85 -9.97
N ARG A 100 4.06 2.16 -10.21
CA ARG A 100 2.95 3.13 -10.09
C ARG A 100 1.80 2.79 -11.03
N VAL A 101 2.06 2.50 -12.30
CA VAL A 101 1.02 2.14 -13.28
C VAL A 101 0.30 0.85 -12.86
N VAL A 102 1.04 -0.19 -12.46
CA VAL A 102 0.45 -1.44 -11.96
C VAL A 102 -0.47 -1.17 -10.76
N GLY A 103 -0.02 -0.36 -9.81
CA GLY A 103 -0.81 0.00 -8.64
C GLY A 103 -2.07 0.81 -8.97
N ALA A 104 -1.97 1.81 -9.85
CA ALA A 104 -3.12 2.61 -10.28
C ALA A 104 -4.16 1.75 -11.01
N CYS A 105 -3.70 0.96 -11.97
CA CYS A 105 -4.55 0.07 -12.76
C CYS A 105 -5.24 -1.02 -11.92
N ALA A 106 -4.54 -1.59 -10.93
CA ALA A 106 -5.08 -2.64 -10.08
C ALA A 106 -5.97 -2.11 -8.93
N GLN A 107 -5.95 -0.81 -8.65
CA GLN A 107 -6.67 -0.26 -7.51
C GLN A 107 -8.18 -0.45 -7.66
N ASN A 108 -8.77 -1.30 -6.80
CA ASN A 108 -10.20 -1.62 -6.79
C ASN A 108 -10.73 -2.22 -8.11
N LEU A 109 -9.87 -2.86 -8.91
CA LEU A 109 -10.24 -3.50 -10.18
C LEU A 109 -9.83 -4.98 -10.18
N PRO A 110 -10.71 -5.91 -9.74
CA PRO A 110 -10.37 -7.34 -9.56
C PRO A 110 -9.81 -8.03 -10.80
N GLY A 111 -10.30 -7.67 -11.99
CA GLY A 111 -9.78 -8.20 -13.26
C GLY A 111 -8.32 -7.81 -13.49
N ALA A 112 -7.95 -6.55 -13.20
CA ALA A 112 -6.58 -6.07 -13.32
C ALA A 112 -5.68 -6.64 -12.22
N GLN A 113 -6.18 -6.75 -10.98
CA GLN A 113 -5.47 -7.42 -9.88
C GLN A 113 -5.09 -8.85 -10.27
N GLY A 114 -6.08 -9.67 -10.66
CA GLY A 114 -5.86 -11.06 -11.08
C GLY A 114 -4.92 -11.19 -12.28
N ARG A 115 -5.04 -10.29 -13.26
CA ARG A 115 -4.14 -10.28 -14.44
C ARG A 115 -2.70 -9.97 -14.05
N ALA A 116 -2.46 -8.93 -13.26
CA ALA A 116 -1.12 -8.54 -12.81
C ALA A 116 -0.46 -9.64 -11.95
N LEU A 117 -1.24 -10.31 -11.09
CA LEU A 117 -0.77 -11.47 -10.32
C LEU A 117 -0.36 -12.64 -11.23
N THR A 118 -1.17 -12.94 -12.25
CA THR A 118 -0.89 -13.99 -13.25
C THR A 118 0.37 -13.70 -14.06
N LEU A 119 0.62 -12.42 -14.38
CA LEU A 119 1.83 -11.96 -15.08
C LEU A 119 3.09 -11.98 -14.20
N GLY A 120 2.98 -12.34 -12.91
CA GLY A 120 4.13 -12.44 -12.02
C GLY A 120 4.62 -11.09 -11.48
N ALA A 121 3.76 -10.08 -11.39
CA ALA A 121 4.14 -8.77 -10.85
C ALA A 121 4.60 -8.85 -9.38
N LEU A 122 3.90 -9.62 -8.54
CA LEU A 122 4.09 -9.61 -7.09
C LEU A 122 5.50 -10.02 -6.62
N PRO A 123 6.13 -11.10 -7.15
CA PRO A 123 7.53 -11.42 -6.85
C PRO A 123 8.51 -10.28 -7.13
N VAL A 124 8.36 -9.60 -8.28
CA VAL A 124 9.27 -8.51 -8.69
C VAL A 124 9.09 -7.29 -7.79
N LEU A 125 7.83 -6.92 -7.49
CA LEU A 125 7.51 -5.83 -6.58
C LEU A 125 8.05 -6.08 -5.16
N LEU A 126 7.94 -7.31 -4.64
CA LEU A 126 8.52 -7.68 -3.35
C LEU A 126 10.05 -7.60 -3.36
N GLY A 127 10.69 -7.96 -4.47
CA GLY A 127 12.14 -7.76 -4.65
C GLY A 127 12.51 -6.27 -4.56
N GLY A 128 11.77 -5.41 -5.27
CA GLY A 128 11.96 -3.97 -5.22
C GLY A 128 11.74 -3.36 -3.83
N LEU A 129 10.73 -3.83 -3.10
CA LEU A 129 10.47 -3.38 -1.72
C LEU A 129 11.60 -3.74 -0.76
N ARG A 130 12.18 -4.95 -0.89
CA ARG A 130 13.19 -5.47 0.03
C ARG A 130 14.56 -4.82 -0.12
N GLY A 131 14.95 -4.44 -1.34
CA GLY A 131 16.37 -4.14 -1.57
C GLY A 131 16.68 -3.36 -2.84
N ASP A 132 15.72 -2.66 -3.44
CA ASP A 132 16.07 -1.75 -4.53
C ASP A 132 17.03 -0.67 -4.01
N PRO A 133 18.19 -0.45 -4.67
CA PRO A 133 19.16 0.55 -4.24
C PRO A 133 18.63 1.97 -4.42
N ASP A 134 17.67 2.18 -5.32
CA ASP A 134 17.10 3.49 -5.58
C ASP A 134 15.91 3.76 -4.65
N PRO A 135 15.94 4.83 -3.84
CA PRO A 135 14.92 5.12 -2.85
C PRO A 135 13.54 5.43 -3.44
N ARG A 136 13.43 5.67 -4.76
CA ARG A 136 12.16 5.94 -5.45
C ARG A 136 11.33 4.68 -5.67
N VAL A 137 11.97 3.50 -5.77
CA VAL A 137 11.29 2.27 -6.14
C VAL A 137 10.47 1.66 -4.99
N PRO A 138 10.99 1.51 -3.75
CA PRO A 138 10.25 0.83 -2.68
C PRO A 138 8.87 1.44 -2.36
N PRO A 139 8.68 2.78 -2.31
CA PRO A 139 7.35 3.36 -2.10
C PRO A 139 6.34 3.05 -3.21
N CYS A 140 6.81 3.01 -4.47
CA CYS A 140 5.97 2.67 -5.63
C CYS A 140 5.65 1.17 -5.64
N ALA A 141 6.63 0.33 -5.30
CA ALA A 141 6.43 -1.11 -5.16
C ALA A 141 5.43 -1.44 -4.06
N LEU A 142 5.55 -0.81 -2.89
CA LEU A 142 4.60 -1.00 -1.78
C LEU A 142 3.18 -0.54 -2.13
N PHE A 143 3.05 0.55 -2.88
CA PHE A 143 1.75 1.00 -3.39
C PHE A 143 1.11 -0.06 -4.29
N ALA A 144 1.85 -0.59 -5.27
CA ALA A 144 1.36 -1.64 -6.14
C ALA A 144 0.99 -2.92 -5.37
N ILE A 145 1.85 -3.36 -4.44
CA ILE A 145 1.57 -4.49 -3.56
C ILE A 145 0.26 -4.26 -2.81
N SER A 146 0.08 -3.10 -2.17
CA SER A 146 -1.15 -2.75 -1.44
C SER A 146 -2.40 -2.89 -2.32
N CYS A 147 -2.35 -2.39 -3.55
CA CYS A 147 -3.45 -2.55 -4.51
C CYS A 147 -3.68 -3.99 -4.96
N LEU A 148 -2.65 -4.84 -5.00
CA LEU A 148 -2.77 -6.22 -5.48
C LEU A 148 -3.25 -7.21 -4.42
N VAL A 149 -3.08 -6.90 -3.13
CA VAL A 149 -3.35 -7.85 -2.03
C VAL A 149 -4.60 -7.51 -1.22
N ARG A 150 -5.05 -6.26 -1.25
CA ARG A 150 -6.28 -5.83 -0.55
C ARG A 150 -7.51 -6.23 -1.35
N ALA A 151 -8.53 -6.73 -0.65
CA ALA A 151 -9.76 -7.25 -1.26
C ALA A 151 -9.53 -8.29 -2.38
N GLN A 152 -8.37 -8.97 -2.40
CA GLN A 152 -8.00 -9.97 -3.41
C GLN A 152 -7.41 -11.21 -2.71
N PRO A 153 -8.23 -12.25 -2.45
CA PRO A 153 -7.80 -13.43 -1.69
C PRO A 153 -6.57 -14.15 -2.25
N GLU A 154 -6.52 -14.36 -3.58
CA GLU A 154 -5.39 -15.02 -4.26
C GLU A 154 -4.12 -14.16 -4.18
N GLY A 155 -4.28 -12.84 -4.21
CA GLY A 155 -3.19 -11.88 -4.07
C GLY A 155 -2.57 -11.94 -2.67
N LEU A 156 -3.42 -11.98 -1.64
CA LEU A 156 -2.96 -12.16 -0.25
C LEU A 156 -2.28 -13.52 -0.04
N GLU A 157 -2.85 -14.61 -0.57
CA GLU A 157 -2.23 -15.93 -0.45
C GLU A 157 -0.85 -15.98 -1.14
N GLN A 158 -0.74 -15.41 -2.34
CA GLN A 158 0.54 -15.29 -3.03
C GLN A 158 1.53 -14.41 -2.26
N PHE A 159 1.05 -13.31 -1.67
CA PHE A 159 1.85 -12.42 -0.84
C PHE A 159 2.43 -13.14 0.38
N GLU A 160 1.61 -13.90 1.12
CA GLU A 160 2.07 -14.71 2.27
C GLU A 160 3.13 -15.72 1.83
N ARG A 161 2.85 -16.50 0.77
CA ARG A 161 3.78 -17.52 0.25
C ARG A 161 5.13 -16.97 -0.21
N LEU A 162 5.17 -15.70 -0.64
CA LEU A 162 6.38 -15.04 -1.09
C LEU A 162 7.13 -14.31 0.04
N GLY A 163 6.73 -14.49 1.31
CA GLY A 163 7.33 -13.82 2.47
C GLY A 163 6.96 -12.34 2.57
N GLY A 164 5.75 -11.99 2.15
CA GLY A 164 5.26 -10.62 2.09
C GLY A 164 5.13 -9.97 3.46
N LEU A 165 4.75 -10.73 4.49
CA LEU A 165 4.62 -10.22 5.86
C LEU A 165 5.98 -9.77 6.42
N GLU A 166 7.05 -10.53 6.15
CA GLU A 166 8.41 -10.17 6.52
C GLU A 166 8.90 -8.92 5.76
N ALA A 167 8.58 -8.83 4.47
CA ALA A 167 8.89 -7.64 3.67
C ALA A 167 8.19 -6.39 4.22
N LEU A 168 6.93 -6.54 4.65
CA LEU A 168 6.16 -5.46 5.27
C LEU A 168 6.74 -5.04 6.62
N GLY A 169 7.16 -6.01 7.45
CA GLY A 169 7.88 -5.74 8.70
C GLY A 169 9.19 -4.97 8.46
N GLY A 170 9.95 -5.33 7.42
CA GLY A 170 11.14 -4.58 7.00
C GLY A 170 10.82 -3.14 6.58
N ALA A 171 9.77 -2.94 5.78
CA ALA A 171 9.33 -1.62 5.35
C ALA A 171 8.82 -0.76 6.52
N LEU A 172 8.18 -1.37 7.51
CA LEU A 172 7.73 -0.71 8.75
C LEU A 172 8.90 -0.16 9.57
N GLN A 173 10.09 -0.74 9.46
CA GLN A 173 11.31 -0.25 10.11
C GLN A 173 12.12 0.72 9.23
N SER A 174 11.57 1.16 8.10
CA SER A 174 12.27 2.09 7.22
C SER A 174 12.56 3.43 7.91
N PRO A 175 13.76 4.00 7.74
CA PRO A 175 14.06 5.36 8.20
C PRO A 175 13.33 6.44 7.39
N ARG A 176 12.60 6.08 6.32
CA ARG A 176 11.86 7.01 5.47
C ARG A 176 10.39 7.07 5.94
N PRO A 177 9.93 8.18 6.57
CA PRO A 177 8.57 8.30 7.10
C PRO A 177 7.47 7.93 6.09
N PRO A 178 7.52 8.36 4.80
CA PRO A 178 6.47 8.02 3.85
C PRO A 178 6.36 6.52 3.54
N LEU A 179 7.48 5.79 3.54
CA LEU A 179 7.47 4.34 3.31
C LEU A 179 6.92 3.61 4.53
N ARG A 180 7.37 4.01 5.73
CA ARG A 180 6.91 3.47 7.01
C ARG A 180 5.40 3.67 7.20
N ALA A 181 4.88 4.85 6.91
CA ALA A 181 3.45 5.13 7.00
C ALA A 181 2.60 4.26 6.06
N ARG A 182 3.05 4.08 4.80
CA ARG A 182 2.38 3.18 3.84
C ARG A 182 2.43 1.72 4.28
N ALA A 183 3.52 1.29 4.93
CA ALA A 183 3.64 -0.06 5.45
C ALA A 183 2.70 -0.29 6.64
N ALA A 184 2.66 0.66 7.58
CA ALA A 184 1.71 0.63 8.70
C ALA A 184 0.26 0.63 8.23
N PHE A 185 -0.08 1.46 7.22
CA PHE A 185 -1.39 1.49 6.59
C PHE A 185 -1.79 0.12 6.03
N LEU A 186 -0.95 -0.48 5.17
CA LEU A 186 -1.25 -1.78 4.57
C LEU A 186 -1.41 -2.86 5.64
N LEU A 187 -0.52 -2.88 6.64
CA LEU A 187 -0.61 -3.83 7.75
C LEU A 187 -1.94 -3.69 8.50
N HIS A 188 -2.35 -2.46 8.80
CA HIS A 188 -3.62 -2.18 9.47
C HIS A 188 -4.82 -2.64 8.61
N CYS A 189 -4.82 -2.35 7.29
CA CYS A 189 -5.86 -2.84 6.38
C CYS A 189 -5.94 -4.38 6.38
N LEU A 190 -4.80 -5.06 6.22
CA LEU A 190 -4.75 -6.52 6.16
C LEU A 190 -5.22 -7.18 7.47
N LEU A 191 -4.85 -6.64 8.63
CA LEU A 191 -5.31 -7.14 9.91
C LEU A 191 -6.83 -6.96 10.12
N ARG A 192 -7.38 -5.85 9.63
CA ARG A 192 -8.81 -5.57 9.68
C ARG A 192 -9.62 -6.47 8.74
N GLU A 193 -9.10 -6.71 7.53
CA GLU A 193 -9.72 -7.58 6.53
C GLU A 193 -9.54 -9.07 6.87
N HIS A 194 -8.42 -9.43 7.51
CA HIS A 194 -8.02 -10.82 7.74
C HIS A 194 -7.43 -11.04 9.15
N PRO A 195 -8.28 -11.19 10.19
CA PRO A 195 -7.83 -11.48 11.55
C PRO A 195 -6.94 -12.74 11.69
N ARG A 196 -6.99 -13.68 10.73
CA ARG A 196 -6.10 -14.85 10.67
C ARG A 196 -4.60 -14.49 10.62
N LEU A 197 -4.28 -13.26 10.23
CA LEU A 197 -2.90 -12.78 10.15
C LEU A 197 -2.31 -12.42 11.52
N ARG A 198 -3.11 -12.33 12.58
CA ARG A 198 -2.63 -11.97 13.94
C ARG A 198 -1.52 -12.90 14.44
N GLU A 199 -1.75 -14.21 14.39
CA GLU A 199 -0.78 -15.21 14.85
C GLU A 199 0.55 -15.17 14.08
N PRO A 200 0.59 -15.24 12.73
CA PRO A 200 1.85 -15.16 12.00
C PRO A 200 2.56 -13.82 12.22
N LEU A 201 1.84 -12.69 12.27
CA LEU A 201 2.45 -11.38 12.53
C LEU A 201 3.03 -11.26 13.95
N CYS A 202 2.36 -11.83 14.96
CA CYS A 202 2.92 -11.90 16.30
C CYS A 202 4.19 -12.76 16.35
N ARG A 203 4.22 -13.92 15.68
CA ARG A 203 5.44 -14.74 15.56
C ARG A 203 6.60 -14.02 14.87
N LEU A 204 6.30 -13.13 13.93
CA LEU A 204 7.30 -12.27 13.27
C LEU A 204 7.78 -11.10 14.13
N GLY A 205 7.29 -10.94 15.36
CA GLY A 205 7.67 -9.85 16.26
C GLY A 205 7.06 -8.50 15.87
N THR A 206 5.95 -8.50 15.12
CA THR A 206 5.34 -7.26 14.59
C THR A 206 4.89 -6.31 15.70
N VAL A 207 4.47 -6.82 16.87
CA VAL A 207 4.10 -5.97 18.03
C VAL A 207 5.28 -5.12 18.49
N ALA A 208 6.47 -5.72 18.61
CA ALA A 208 7.68 -5.00 18.99
C ALA A 208 8.09 -3.98 17.91
N GLN A 209 7.97 -4.35 16.63
CA GLN A 209 8.23 -3.45 15.51
C GLN A 209 7.30 -2.23 15.51
N LEU A 210 6.00 -2.42 15.75
CA LEU A 210 5.02 -1.34 15.86
C LEU A 210 5.30 -0.45 17.08
N GLY A 211 5.66 -1.03 18.22
CA GLY A 211 6.08 -0.23 19.38
C GLY A 211 7.36 0.57 19.11
N ALA A 212 8.27 0.08 18.26
CA ALA A 212 9.43 0.86 17.81
C ALA A 212 9.00 2.05 16.92
N VAL A 213 8.01 1.87 16.04
CA VAL A 213 7.43 2.96 15.24
C VAL A 213 6.87 4.06 16.14
N LEU A 214 6.13 3.71 17.20
CA LEU A 214 5.53 4.67 18.12
C LEU A 214 6.54 5.54 18.90
N ARG A 215 7.82 5.14 18.92
CA ARG A 215 8.93 5.91 19.52
C ARG A 215 9.61 6.85 18.53
N THR A 216 9.29 6.76 17.24
CA THR A 216 9.83 7.69 16.25
C THR A 216 9.18 9.07 16.37
N GLU A 217 9.71 10.07 15.68
CA GLU A 217 9.06 11.37 15.56
C GLU A 217 7.62 11.19 15.04
N HIS A 218 6.66 11.88 15.67
CA HIS A 218 5.24 11.77 15.35
C HIS A 218 5.00 12.10 13.86
N ASP A 219 4.38 11.15 13.15
CA ASP A 219 4.10 11.21 11.72
C ASP A 219 2.85 10.38 11.38
N GLY A 220 2.44 10.39 10.12
CA GLY A 220 1.27 9.65 9.62
C GLY A 220 1.35 8.12 9.75
N ALA A 221 2.44 7.52 10.27
CA ALA A 221 2.48 6.10 10.56
C ALA A 221 1.80 5.74 11.89
N HIS A 222 1.69 6.70 12.82
CA HIS A 222 1.35 6.42 14.21
C HIS A 222 -0.11 5.99 14.41
N GLU A 223 -1.05 6.66 13.75
CA GLU A 223 -2.45 6.26 13.73
C GLU A 223 -2.61 4.80 13.25
N HIS A 224 -2.01 4.48 12.10
CA HIS A 224 -2.08 3.13 11.55
C HIS A 224 -1.33 2.10 12.40
N ALA A 225 -0.22 2.49 13.04
CA ALA A 225 0.51 1.62 13.94
C ALA A 225 -0.32 1.27 15.20
N LEU A 226 -1.02 2.25 15.77
CA LEU A 226 -1.95 2.03 16.88
C LEU A 226 -3.16 1.21 16.47
N GLY A 227 -3.72 1.45 15.28
CA GLY A 227 -4.80 0.64 14.72
C GLY A 227 -4.39 -0.82 14.48
N ALA A 228 -3.18 -1.05 13.98
CA ALA A 228 -2.61 -2.40 13.85
C ALA A 228 -2.39 -3.07 15.21
N LEU A 229 -1.85 -2.36 16.21
CA LEU A 229 -1.70 -2.88 17.58
C LEU A 229 -3.05 -3.22 18.22
N CYS A 230 -4.06 -2.36 18.05
CA CYS A 230 -5.44 -2.65 18.47
C CYS A 230 -5.96 -3.94 17.82
N SER A 231 -5.72 -4.10 16.52
CA SER A 231 -6.15 -5.29 15.77
C SER A 231 -5.41 -6.55 16.21
N LEU A 232 -4.14 -6.45 16.59
CA LEU A 232 -3.34 -7.54 17.15
C LEU A 232 -3.73 -7.88 18.59
N ALA A 233 -4.21 -6.93 19.39
CA ALA A 233 -4.61 -7.16 20.77
C ALA A 233 -6.09 -7.58 20.93
N SER A 234 -6.96 -7.25 19.98
CA SER A 234 -8.39 -7.53 20.06
C SER A 234 -8.67 -9.03 19.93
N ASP A 235 -9.34 -9.61 20.92
CA ASP A 235 -9.71 -11.05 20.97
C ASP A 235 -8.53 -12.00 20.71
N PHE A 236 -7.32 -11.60 21.11
CA PHE A 236 -6.10 -12.37 20.88
C PHE A 236 -5.16 -12.26 22.09
N PRO A 237 -5.23 -13.22 23.05
CA PRO A 237 -4.46 -13.16 24.30
C PRO A 237 -2.94 -13.08 24.11
N GLU A 238 -2.41 -13.71 23.07
CA GLU A 238 -0.99 -13.62 22.74
C GLU A 238 -0.58 -12.19 22.34
N GLY A 239 -1.41 -11.50 21.56
CA GLY A 239 -1.17 -10.09 21.22
C GLY A 239 -1.19 -9.18 22.45
N VAL A 240 -2.14 -9.41 23.38
CA VAL A 240 -2.17 -8.71 24.67
C VAL A 240 -0.90 -9.00 25.49
N ARG A 241 -0.46 -10.27 25.54
CA ARG A 241 0.77 -10.67 26.24
C ARG A 241 2.01 -9.97 25.67
N GLU A 242 2.14 -9.90 24.36
CA GLU A 242 3.25 -9.19 23.68
C GLU A 242 3.20 -7.68 23.94
N CYS A 243 2.00 -7.06 23.89
CA CYS A 243 1.82 -5.64 24.24
C CYS A 243 2.23 -5.34 25.70
N ARG A 244 1.97 -6.28 26.62
CA ARG A 244 2.33 -6.20 28.05
C ARG A 244 3.80 -6.51 28.34
N ALA A 245 4.60 -6.89 27.34
CA ALA A 245 5.99 -7.26 27.56
C ALA A 245 6.76 -6.07 28.20
N PRO A 246 7.41 -6.23 29.37
CA PRO A 246 8.08 -5.13 30.05
C PRO A 246 9.15 -4.44 29.19
N ALA A 247 9.85 -5.21 28.36
CA ALA A 247 10.86 -4.69 27.42
C ALA A 247 10.27 -3.71 26.39
N LEU A 248 8.97 -3.79 26.11
CA LEU A 248 8.29 -2.89 25.19
C LEU A 248 7.88 -1.57 25.83
N GLY A 249 7.74 -1.48 27.15
CA GLY A 249 7.36 -0.24 27.85
C GLY A 249 6.12 0.46 27.27
N LEU A 250 5.20 -0.31 26.67
CA LEU A 250 4.15 0.24 25.81
C LEU A 250 3.12 1.07 26.61
N GLU A 251 2.83 0.67 27.85
CA GLU A 251 1.86 1.36 28.70
C GLU A 251 2.23 2.83 28.95
N GLU A 252 3.49 3.08 29.32
CA GLU A 252 4.02 4.44 29.53
C GLU A 252 3.98 5.26 28.25
N LEU A 253 4.43 4.64 27.14
CA LEU A 253 4.42 5.26 25.81
C LEU A 253 3.02 5.69 25.36
N LEU A 254 2.01 4.84 25.57
CA LEU A 254 0.62 5.15 25.24
C LEU A 254 0.04 6.25 26.13
N ARG A 255 0.38 6.27 27.42
CA ARG A 255 -0.08 7.34 28.32
C ARG A 255 0.51 8.70 27.95
N GLU A 256 1.79 8.75 27.62
CA GLU A 256 2.44 9.95 27.10
C GLU A 256 1.77 10.40 25.79
N ARG A 257 1.59 9.46 24.85
CA ARG A 257 0.96 9.73 23.55
C ARG A 257 -0.46 10.28 23.71
N ARG A 258 -1.30 9.65 24.54
CA ARG A 258 -2.65 10.15 24.86
C ARG A 258 -2.64 11.60 25.35
N GLY A 259 -1.63 11.98 26.15
CA GLY A 259 -1.46 13.36 26.61
C GLY A 259 -1.16 14.35 25.48
N LEU A 260 -0.33 13.94 24.51
CA LEU A 260 0.04 14.76 23.34
C LEU A 260 -1.11 14.97 22.36
N LEU A 261 -1.95 13.95 22.15
CA LEU A 261 -3.03 13.97 21.16
C LEU A 261 -4.31 14.64 21.68
N ARG A 262 -4.52 14.72 23.00
CA ARG A 262 -5.74 15.31 23.58
C ARG A 262 -5.95 16.75 23.14
N GLY A 263 -7.19 17.05 22.74
CA GLY A 263 -7.61 18.38 22.31
C GLY A 263 -7.16 18.77 20.91
N ARG A 264 -6.59 17.83 20.15
CA ARG A 264 -6.21 18.01 18.73
C ARG A 264 -7.15 17.20 17.86
N GLU A 265 -8.08 17.88 17.19
CA GLU A 265 -9.10 17.23 16.34
C GLU A 265 -8.46 16.47 15.18
N GLU A 266 -7.33 16.94 14.66
CA GLU A 266 -6.60 16.30 13.57
C GLU A 266 -6.02 14.91 13.93
N PHE A 267 -5.96 14.56 15.23
CA PHE A 267 -5.46 13.27 15.71
C PHE A 267 -6.52 12.46 16.45
N GLN A 268 -7.81 12.74 16.22
CA GLN A 268 -8.89 12.07 16.92
C GLN A 268 -8.85 10.54 16.72
N GLU A 269 -8.67 10.05 15.50
CA GLU A 269 -8.60 8.61 15.21
C GLU A 269 -7.40 7.94 15.91
N GLU A 270 -6.24 8.62 15.92
CA GLU A 270 -5.05 8.13 16.64
C GLU A 270 -5.30 8.04 18.14
N LEU A 271 -5.96 9.06 18.72
CA LEU A 271 -6.32 9.09 20.13
C LEU A 271 -7.28 7.95 20.48
N GLU A 272 -8.29 7.70 19.66
CA GLU A 272 -9.25 6.61 19.85
C GLU A 272 -8.55 5.23 19.86
N PHE A 273 -7.62 4.98 18.94
CA PHE A 273 -6.83 3.75 18.96
C PHE A 273 -5.91 3.69 20.20
N CYS A 274 -5.30 4.80 20.60
CA CYS A 274 -4.44 4.86 21.77
C CYS A 274 -5.21 4.50 23.05
N GLU A 275 -6.40 5.07 23.24
CA GLU A 275 -7.25 4.81 24.40
C GLU A 275 -7.80 3.38 24.40
N ARG A 276 -8.23 2.89 23.24
CA ARG A 276 -8.66 1.49 23.09
C ARG A 276 -7.54 0.51 23.43
N LEU A 277 -6.31 0.76 22.99
CA LEU A 277 -5.18 -0.13 23.28
C LEU A 277 -4.82 -0.13 24.77
N LEU A 278 -4.89 1.04 25.43
CA LEU A 278 -4.77 1.14 26.89
C LEU A 278 -5.83 0.31 27.60
N GLN A 279 -7.08 0.41 27.17
CA GLN A 279 -8.18 -0.35 27.73
C GLN A 279 -7.95 -1.86 27.59
N LEU A 280 -7.72 -2.32 26.36
CA LEU A 280 -7.53 -3.74 26.03
C LEU A 280 -6.33 -4.35 26.78
N CYS A 281 -5.22 -3.61 26.85
CA CYS A 281 -3.97 -4.18 27.33
C CYS A 281 -3.65 -3.85 28.79
N PHE A 282 -4.10 -2.75 29.38
CA PHE A 282 -3.55 -2.29 30.67
C PHE A 282 -4.61 -1.93 31.72
N GLU A 283 -5.85 -1.69 31.31
CA GLU A 283 -6.91 -1.25 32.23
C GLU A 283 -7.99 -2.32 32.45
N THR A 284 -8.06 -3.34 31.59
CA THR A 284 -8.97 -4.49 31.80
C THR A 284 -8.33 -5.49 32.77
N PRO A 285 -8.99 -5.82 33.90
CA PRO A 285 -8.47 -6.82 34.83
C PRO A 285 -8.36 -8.19 34.11
N PRO A 286 -7.34 -9.01 34.41
CA PRO A 286 -7.29 -10.35 33.88
C PRO A 286 -8.55 -11.09 34.33
N GLU A 287 -9.27 -11.71 33.39
CA GLU A 287 -10.36 -12.62 33.73
C GLU A 287 -9.81 -13.64 34.73
N GLU A 288 -10.28 -13.56 35.98
CA GLU A 288 -10.01 -14.59 36.97
C GLU A 288 -10.47 -15.91 36.38
N SER A 289 -9.54 -16.86 36.36
CA SER A 289 -9.78 -18.27 36.10
C SER A 289 -11.08 -18.72 36.77
N THR A 290 -12.14 -18.88 35.99
CA THR A 290 -13.25 -19.77 36.33
C THR A 290 -12.74 -21.20 36.21
N MET A 291 -11.91 -21.60 37.17
CA MET A 291 -11.65 -22.99 37.50
C MET A 291 -12.35 -23.31 38.83
N ASP A 292 -13.14 -24.38 38.75
CA ASP A 292 -13.65 -25.24 39.80
C ASP A 292 -14.76 -24.72 40.74
N ARG A 293 -16.00 -25.13 40.40
CA ARG A 293 -16.85 -25.90 41.33
C ARG A 293 -17.65 -26.97 40.59
#